data_AF-A0A5C2FLN1-F1
#
_entry.id   AF-A0A5C2FLN1-F1
#
_cell.length_a   1.000
_cell.length_b   1.000
_cell.length_c   1.000
_cell.angle_alpha   90.00
_cell.angle_beta   90.00
_cell.angle_gamma   90.00
#
_symmetry.space_group_name_H-M   'P 1'
#
loop_
_entity.id
_entity.type
_entity.pdbx_description
1 polymer ?
#
loop_
_entity_poly.entity_id
_entity_poly.type
_entity_poly.pdbx_seq_one_letter_code
_entity_poly.pdbx_strand_id
1 'polypeptide(L)'
;MPSEWFDKPGGEPVELYESDPLWPLIAAEWTNRIQSNILPTLARVEHVGSTSIPGLIAKPVLDLQIAVPDLNDEAAYRTGLESLGLVLRQREPDHRFFRPPAGEPRLVHVHVCEQ
;
A
#
# COMPACT_ATOMS: atom_id res chain seq x y z
N MET A 1 6.56 -10.22 17.74
CA MET A 1 5.11 -10.17 17.93
C MET A 1 4.47 -11.22 17.01
N PRO A 2 3.41 -11.94 17.41
CA PRO A 2 2.66 -12.79 16.48
C PRO A 2 1.95 -11.94 15.42
N SER A 3 1.58 -12.54 14.29
CA SER A 3 0.86 -11.84 13.22
C SER A 3 -0.56 -11.45 13.67
N GLU A 4 -0.89 -10.17 13.54
CA GLU A 4 -2.21 -9.62 13.88
C GLU A 4 -2.98 -9.27 12.60
N TRP A 5 -4.27 -9.64 12.54
CA TRP A 5 -5.17 -9.38 11.41
C TRP A 5 -6.36 -8.54 11.86
N PHE A 6 -6.65 -7.44 11.16
CA PHE A 6 -7.74 -6.52 11.54
C PHE A 6 -9.04 -6.74 10.74
N ASP A 7 -9.07 -7.65 9.76
CA ASP A 7 -10.30 -8.11 9.10
C ASP A 7 -10.22 -9.48 8.41
N LYS A 8 -11.34 -9.91 7.80
CA LYS A 8 -11.43 -11.10 6.94
C LYS A 8 -11.34 -10.70 5.46
N PRO A 9 -10.67 -11.47 4.59
CA PRO A 9 -10.65 -11.21 3.16
C PRO A 9 -12.07 -11.16 2.59
N GLY A 10 -12.43 -10.06 1.93
CA GLY A 10 -13.66 -10.00 1.13
C GLY A 10 -13.55 -10.96 -0.05
N GLY A 11 -14.62 -11.72 -0.32
CA GLY A 11 -14.72 -12.68 -1.44
C GLY A 11 -14.88 -12.01 -2.80
N GLU A 12 -14.22 -10.87 -3.02
CA GLU A 12 -14.25 -10.14 -4.28
C GLU A 12 -13.68 -11.03 -5.40
N PRO A 13 -14.34 -11.08 -6.57
CA PRO A 13 -13.87 -11.87 -7.69
C PRO A 13 -12.47 -11.43 -8.12
N VAL A 14 -11.59 -12.40 -8.33
CA VAL A 14 -10.25 -12.16 -8.83
C VAL A 14 -10.31 -12.07 -10.35
N GLU A 15 -10.42 -10.84 -10.85
CA GLU A 15 -10.39 -10.54 -12.28
C GLU A 15 -9.02 -9.98 -12.68
N LEU A 16 -8.55 -10.41 -13.85
CA LEU A 16 -7.30 -9.96 -14.44
C LEU A 16 -7.59 -9.04 -15.63
N TYR A 17 -6.78 -8.01 -15.78
CA TYR A 17 -6.91 -6.98 -16.80
C TYR A 17 -5.61 -6.90 -17.59
N GLU A 18 -5.75 -6.56 -18.88
CA GLU A 18 -4.61 -6.12 -19.69
C GLU A 18 -3.91 -4.94 -19.02
N SER A 19 -2.62 -4.79 -19.31
CA SER A 19 -1.83 -3.70 -18.72
C SER A 19 -2.42 -2.33 -19.09
N ASP A 20 -2.73 -1.53 -18.07
CA ASP A 20 -3.18 -0.15 -18.27
C ASP A 20 -1.97 0.80 -18.28
N PRO A 21 -1.73 1.54 -19.38
CA PRO A 21 -0.63 2.50 -19.45
C PRO A 21 -0.73 3.65 -18.43
N LEU A 22 -1.89 3.83 -17.77
CA LEU A 22 -2.08 4.84 -16.74
C LEU A 22 -1.61 4.39 -15.35
N TRP A 23 -1.35 3.10 -15.11
CA TRP A 23 -0.92 2.62 -13.78
C TRP A 23 0.30 3.35 -13.22
N PRO A 24 1.38 3.61 -13.98
CA PRO A 24 2.52 4.37 -13.47
C PRO A 24 2.16 5.80 -13.04
N LEU A 25 1.23 6.45 -13.76
CA LEU A 25 0.79 7.81 -13.44
C LEU A 25 -0.03 7.83 -12.14
N ILE A 26 -0.98 6.90 -12.00
CA ILE A 26 -1.83 6.78 -10.81
C ILE A 26 -0.96 6.40 -9.59
N ALA A 27 0.02 5.51 -9.76
CA ALA A 27 0.96 5.16 -8.71
C ALA A 27 1.83 6.35 -8.27
N ALA A 28 2.27 7.20 -9.21
CA ALA A 28 2.99 8.43 -8.89
C ALA A 28 2.12 9.42 -8.10
N GLU A 29 0.83 9.55 -8.43
CA GLU A 29 -0.10 10.38 -7.66
C GLU A 29 -0.26 9.87 -6.22
N TRP A 30 -0.47 8.56 -6.03
CA TRP A 30 -0.53 7.97 -4.69
C TRP A 30 0.78 8.12 -3.92
N THR A 31 1.91 7.91 -4.58
CA THR A 31 3.25 8.10 -3.99
C THR A 31 3.39 9.52 -3.44
N ASN A 32 3.05 10.53 -4.25
CA ASN A 32 3.10 11.94 -3.83
C ASN A 32 2.15 12.24 -2.67
N ARG A 33 0.93 11.70 -2.70
CA ARG A 33 -0.06 11.85 -1.62
C ARG A 33 0.45 11.24 -0.31
N ILE A 34 1.01 10.03 -0.37
CA ILE A 34 1.59 9.33 0.78
C ILE A 34 2.76 10.14 1.35
N GLN A 35 3.73 10.51 0.51
CA GLN A 35 4.89 11.30 0.93
C GLN A 35 4.51 12.63 1.59
N SER A 36 3.42 13.26 1.14
CA SER A 36 2.93 14.52 1.71
C SER A 36 2.19 14.36 3.06
N ASN A 37 1.82 13.13 3.45
CA ASN A 37 1.02 12.85 4.65
C ASN A 37 1.78 12.09 5.74
N ILE A 38 2.95 11.52 5.45
CA ILE A 38 3.80 10.82 6.42
C ILE A 38 5.01 11.69 6.82
N LEU A 39 5.73 11.32 7.89
CA LEU A 39 6.89 12.10 8.33
C LEU A 39 7.99 12.19 7.24
N PRO A 40 8.62 13.37 7.03
CA PRO A 40 9.59 13.59 5.95
C PRO A 40 10.84 12.69 5.98
N THR A 41 11.15 12.08 7.12
CA THR A 41 12.28 11.16 7.28
C THR A 41 12.05 9.81 6.58
N LEU A 42 10.83 9.55 6.08
CA LEU A 42 10.43 8.34 5.36
C LEU A 42 10.68 8.52 3.86
N ALA A 43 11.95 8.46 3.48
CA ALA A 43 12.42 9.03 2.21
C ALA A 43 12.07 8.23 0.93
N ARG A 44 11.48 7.03 1.03
CA ARG A 44 11.26 6.18 -0.15
C ARG A 44 9.88 5.53 -0.17
N VAL A 45 9.14 5.87 -1.22
CA VAL A 45 7.89 5.21 -1.60
C VAL A 45 8.07 4.77 -3.05
N GLU A 46 7.89 3.49 -3.34
CA GLU A 46 8.15 2.90 -4.65
C GLU A 46 6.93 2.12 -5.15
N HIS A 47 6.65 2.19 -6.45
CA HIS A 47 5.63 1.37 -7.10
C HIS A 47 6.19 -0.02 -7.42
N VAL A 48 5.62 -1.03 -6.79
CA VAL A 48 6.01 -2.44 -6.90
C VAL A 48 4.84 -3.29 -7.40
N GLY A 49 5.05 -4.60 -7.48
CA GLY A 49 4.02 -5.54 -7.92
C GLY A 49 3.79 -5.53 -9.43
N SER A 50 2.81 -6.31 -9.90
CA SER A 50 2.61 -6.54 -11.33
C SER A 50 2.20 -5.27 -12.09
N THR A 51 1.51 -4.34 -11.44
CA THR A 51 1.07 -3.08 -12.08
C THR A 51 2.21 -2.10 -12.35
N SER A 52 3.41 -2.32 -11.78
CA SER A 52 4.60 -1.52 -12.10
C SER A 52 5.37 -2.01 -13.33
N ILE A 53 4.97 -3.16 -13.90
CA ILE A 53 5.60 -3.77 -15.08
C ILE A 53 4.75 -3.47 -16.32
N PRO A 54 5.21 -2.60 -17.24
CA PRO A 54 4.47 -2.30 -18.46
C PRO A 54 4.21 -3.55 -19.31
N GLY A 55 2.97 -3.74 -19.76
CA GLY A 55 2.57 -4.87 -20.61
C GLY A 55 2.24 -6.15 -19.85
N LEU A 56 2.31 -6.17 -18.52
CA LEU A 56 1.95 -7.34 -17.72
C LEU A 56 0.46 -7.34 -17.35
N ILE A 57 -0.22 -8.45 -17.64
CA ILE A 57 -1.59 -8.70 -17.17
C ILE A 57 -1.60 -8.79 -15.64
N ALA A 58 -2.48 -8.04 -14.99
CA ALA A 58 -2.51 -7.93 -13.54
C ALA A 58 -3.93 -7.70 -13.00
N LYS A 59 -4.09 -7.82 -11.69
CA LYS A 59 -5.25 -7.24 -11.01
C LYS A 59 -5.07 -5.71 -11.00
N PRO A 60 -6.15 -4.91 -11.10
CA PRO A 60 -6.06 -3.45 -11.16
C PRO A 60 -5.87 -2.86 -9.75
N VAL A 61 -4.87 -3.36 -9.03
CA VAL A 61 -4.50 -2.95 -7.68
C VAL A 61 -3.06 -2.50 -7.71
N LEU A 62 -2.79 -1.27 -7.27
CA LEU A 62 -1.44 -0.76 -7.15
C LEU A 62 -0.80 -1.29 -5.87
N ASP A 63 0.45 -1.75 -5.92
CA ASP A 63 1.21 -2.10 -4.72
C ASP A 63 2.32 -1.06 -4.53
N LEU A 64 2.34 -0.40 -3.37
CA LEU A 64 3.35 0.61 -3.02
C LEU A 64 4.16 0.14 -1.82
N GLN A 65 5.48 0.31 -1.86
CA GLN A 65 6.37 -0.02 -0.77
C GLN A 65 6.97 1.22 -0.13
N ILE A 66 6.86 1.34 1.19
CA ILE A 66 7.44 2.39 2.02
C ILE A 66 8.56 1.77 2.84
N ALA A 67 9.75 2.37 2.78
CA ALA A 67 10.87 1.97 3.62
C ALA A 67 11.08 3.00 4.75
N VAL A 68 10.97 2.56 6.00
CA VAL A 68 11.03 3.42 7.19
C VAL A 68 12.25 3.08 8.06
N PRO A 69 12.83 4.03 8.82
CA PRO A 69 14.00 3.76 9.66
C PRO A 69 13.67 2.96 10.94
N ASP A 70 12.42 3.06 11.43
CA ASP A 70 11.90 2.27 12.55
C ASP A 70 10.47 1.84 12.20
N LEU A 71 10.26 0.54 11.99
CA LEU A 71 8.93 0.00 11.67
C LEU A 71 7.95 0.07 12.84
N ASN A 72 8.46 0.19 14.07
CA ASN A 72 7.62 0.24 15.26
C ASN A 72 7.16 1.66 15.60
N ASP A 73 7.77 2.69 15.00
CA ASP A 73 7.29 4.07 15.07
C ASP A 73 6.09 4.30 14.14
N GLU A 74 4.98 3.60 14.40
CA GLU A 74 3.76 3.73 13.59
C GLU A 74 3.22 5.16 13.59
N ALA A 75 3.48 5.96 14.63
CA ALA A 75 3.06 7.35 14.68
C ALA A 75 3.64 8.18 13.53
N ALA A 76 4.80 7.79 12.99
CA ALA A 76 5.46 8.46 11.88
C ALA A 76 4.74 8.33 10.53
N TYR A 77 3.95 7.27 10.32
CA TYR A 77 3.33 6.99 9.01
C TYR A 77 1.85 6.60 9.08
N ARG A 78 1.42 5.92 10.14
CA ARG A 78 0.10 5.32 10.22
C ARG A 78 -1.00 6.37 10.15
N THR A 79 -0.91 7.44 10.94
CA THR A 79 -1.92 8.51 10.93
C THR A 79 -2.03 9.18 9.55
N GLY A 80 -0.90 9.32 8.83
CA GLY A 80 -0.86 9.83 7.47
C GLY A 80 -1.49 8.88 6.44
N LEU A 81 -1.26 7.58 6.58
CA LEU A 81 -1.92 6.58 5.72
C LEU A 81 -3.43 6.47 6.02
N GLU A 82 -3.81 6.56 7.28
CA GLU A 82 -5.20 6.54 7.71
C GLU A 82 -5.98 7.79 7.25
N SER A 83 -5.36 8.97 7.21
CA SER A 83 -5.98 10.18 6.65
C SER A 83 -6.26 10.09 5.14
N LEU A 84 -5.55 9.21 4.43
CA LEU A 84 -5.76 8.91 3.02
C LEU A 84 -6.85 7.85 2.77
N GLY A 85 -7.53 7.39 3.82
CA GLY A 85 -8.57 6.36 3.73
C GLY A 85 -8.02 4.94 3.69
N LEU A 86 -6.77 4.71 4.11
CA LEU A 86 -6.22 3.37 4.24
C LEU A 86 -6.35 2.88 5.68
N VAL A 87 -6.48 1.57 5.89
CA VAL A 87 -6.52 0.98 7.23
C VAL A 87 -5.40 -0.03 7.39
N LEU A 88 -4.78 -0.04 8.57
CA LEU A 88 -3.83 -1.10 8.93
C LEU A 88 -4.57 -2.43 8.97
N ARG A 89 -4.11 -3.39 8.16
CA ARG A 89 -4.72 -4.71 7.99
C ARG A 89 -3.95 -5.83 8.65
N GLN A 90 -2.64 -5.71 8.62
CA GLN A 90 -1.75 -6.75 9.11
C GLN A 90 -0.56 -6.13 9.81
N ARG A 91 -0.21 -6.69 10.96
CA ARG A 91 1.11 -6.51 11.57
C ARG A 91 1.85 -7.82 11.59
N GLU A 92 3.06 -7.81 11.06
CA GLU A 92 4.03 -8.89 11.19
C GLU A 92 5.33 -8.31 11.79
N PRO A 93 6.26 -9.13 12.31
CA PRO A 93 7.48 -8.62 12.93
C PRO A 93 8.26 -7.60 12.09
N ASP A 94 8.27 -7.79 10.77
CA ASP A 94 9.05 -7.05 9.77
C ASP A 94 8.19 -6.34 8.72
N HIS A 95 6.85 -6.35 8.88
CA HIS A 95 5.94 -5.78 7.91
C HIS A 95 4.69 -5.13 8.51
N ARG A 96 4.22 -4.07 7.85
CA ARG A 96 2.85 -3.56 8.01
C ARG A 96 2.16 -3.51 6.66
N PHE A 97 0.90 -3.92 6.64
CA PHE A 97 0.07 -3.90 5.46
C PHE A 97 -1.10 -2.95 5.62
N PHE A 98 -1.28 -2.04 4.67
CA PHE A 98 -2.43 -1.14 4.60
C PHE A 98 -3.17 -1.31 3.28
N ARG A 99 -4.50 -1.18 3.33
CA ARG A 99 -5.36 -1.12 2.14
C ARG A 99 -6.65 -0.36 2.46
N PRO A 100 -7.49 0.00 1.48
CA PRO A 100 -8.82 0.52 1.74
C PRO A 100 -9.66 -0.38 2.68
N PRO A 101 -10.65 0.18 3.40
CA PRO A 101 -11.57 -0.56 4.25
C PRO A 101 -12.27 -1.73 3.54
N ALA A 102 -12.74 -2.71 4.31
CA ALA A 102 -13.51 -3.82 3.75
C ALA A 102 -14.82 -3.29 3.13
N GLY A 103 -15.13 -3.74 1.91
CA GLY A 103 -16.30 -3.27 1.17
C GLY A 103 -16.05 -2.06 0.27
N GLU A 104 -14.86 -1.45 0.36
CA GLU A 104 -14.41 -0.44 -0.60
C GLU A 104 -13.55 -1.06 -1.71
N PRO A 105 -13.52 -0.48 -2.92
CA PRO A 105 -12.66 -0.97 -4.01
C PRO A 105 -11.19 -1.03 -3.60
N ARG A 106 -10.54 -2.17 -3.84
CA ARG A 106 -9.10 -2.35 -3.59
C ARG A 106 -8.29 -1.67 -4.68
N LEU A 107 -8.12 -0.35 -4.57
CA LEU A 107 -7.37 0.43 -5.56
C LEU A 107 -5.87 0.41 -5.30
N VAL A 108 -5.47 0.33 -4.03
CA VAL A 108 -4.06 0.40 -3.62
C VAL A 108 -3.80 -0.45 -2.39
N HIS A 109 -2.62 -1.03 -2.36
CA HIS A 109 -2.00 -1.75 -1.27
C HIS A 109 -0.72 -1.01 -0.90
N VAL A 110 -0.49 -0.83 0.40
CA VAL A 110 0.71 -0.17 0.90
C VAL A 110 1.41 -1.11 1.88
N HIS A 111 2.66 -1.41 1.57
CA HIS A 111 3.56 -2.24 2.35
C HIS A 111 4.57 -1.33 3.04
N VAL A 112 4.74 -1.49 4.35
CA VAL A 112 5.75 -0.75 5.12
C VAL A 112 6.74 -1.76 5.69
N CYS A 113 8.03 -1.54 5.43
CA CYS A 113 9.13 -2.34 5.94
C CYS A 113 10.21 -1.42 6.52
N GLU A 114 11.04 -1.96 7.41
CA GLU A 114 12.25 -1.27 7.89
C GLU A 114 13.31 -1.22 6.78
N GLN A 115 14.12 -0.15 6.75
CA GLN A 115 15.23 0.06 5.81
C GLN A 115 16.41 -0.89 6.04
#